data_AF-A0A0D2S9F2-F1
#
_entry.id   AF-A0A0D2S9F2-F1
#
_cell.length_a   1.000
_cell.length_b   1.000
_cell.length_c   1.000
_cell.angle_alpha   90.00
_cell.angle_beta   90.00
_cell.angle_gamma   90.00
#
_symmetry.space_group_name_H-M   'P 1'
#
loop_
_entity.id
_entity.type
_entity.pdbx_description
1 polymer ?
#
loop_
_entity_poly.entity_id
_entity_poly.type
_entity_poly.pdbx_seq_one_letter_code
_entity_poly.pdbx_strand_id
1 'polypeptide(L)'
;MKMEVVGDVASQDPDLLQLSERSPLALNSNPFLAEELFSFGFPSLKPVKNLLNDVKTGSFSNATANSAVSTATSLPSTFPSSSTPPLSPRSTSGSPRIVKQRSSPSLLGSPLKLVSEPVREVIPQFYFKNGCPPPNELKERCLFAIDQYFYGHLGLQIHEFKAVTKDICKLPSFFSTALFRKIDINDSGIVTRDQFVNYWIGGNLLTMDLATRVYTVLKKLHCRYLTQGDFEPILHKLLACHPGLEFLRSTPEFQERYAETVVYRIFYYINRSGTGHLTLRELKCGNLISAMQHVDEEEDINKVLRYFSYEHFYVIYCKFWELDTEHYFFIDKENLIRYGNHALTYRIVDRIFSQVPRLRGKWVMKILFTLYCQRKINHWNLVWNTV
;
A
#
# COMPACT_ATOMS: atom_id res chain seq x y z
N MET A 1 -7.38 10.50 82.02
CA MET A 1 -7.61 9.04 82.07
C MET A 1 -7.15 8.44 80.74
N LYS A 2 -6.89 7.13 80.66
CA LYS A 2 -6.49 6.37 79.45
C LYS A 2 -7.47 6.63 78.26
N MET A 3 -7.17 6.40 76.97
CA MET A 3 -6.13 5.58 76.31
C MET A 3 -5.95 6.00 74.83
N GLU A 4 -4.91 5.51 74.15
CA GLU A 4 -4.66 5.68 72.70
C GLU A 4 -5.60 4.83 71.82
N VAL A 5 -5.71 5.14 70.51
CA VAL A 5 -5.10 4.36 69.40
C VAL A 5 -5.53 4.88 68.00
N VAL A 6 -4.52 5.34 67.25
CA VAL A 6 -4.27 5.28 65.78
C VAL A 6 -5.45 5.25 64.78
N GLY A 7 -5.43 6.25 63.88
CA GLY A 7 -5.92 6.15 62.50
C GLY A 7 -5.01 7.00 61.60
N ASP A 8 -4.30 6.37 60.66
CA ASP A 8 -3.17 6.97 59.94
C ASP A 8 -3.61 7.97 58.85
N VAL A 9 -3.04 9.18 58.88
CA VAL A 9 -3.20 10.23 57.85
C VAL A 9 -1.84 10.85 57.56
N ALA A 10 -1.06 10.16 56.73
CA ALA A 10 0.20 10.69 56.21
C ALA A 10 -0.06 11.64 55.02
N SER A 11 0.00 12.94 55.28
CA SER A 11 -0.06 14.00 54.27
C SER A 11 1.32 14.31 53.67
N GLN A 12 1.50 14.06 52.38
CA GLN A 12 2.63 14.50 51.52
C GLN A 12 2.11 14.56 50.06
N ASP A 13 2.48 15.46 49.15
CA ASP A 13 3.13 16.80 49.20
C ASP A 13 2.87 17.40 47.78
N PRO A 14 2.30 18.61 47.59
CA PRO A 14 1.79 19.04 46.27
C PRO A 14 2.82 19.40 45.18
N ASP A 15 4.13 19.30 45.43
CA ASP A 15 5.18 19.81 44.52
C ASP A 15 5.69 18.85 43.41
N LEU A 16 5.07 17.68 43.21
CA LEU A 16 5.45 16.72 42.16
C LEU A 16 4.82 16.97 40.76
N LEU A 17 4.42 18.21 40.45
CA LEU A 17 3.93 18.62 39.12
C LEU A 17 4.70 19.80 38.49
N GLN A 18 5.97 20.00 38.86
CA GLN A 18 6.86 20.88 38.11
C GLN A 18 7.33 20.22 36.80
N LEU A 19 6.48 20.29 35.77
CA LEU A 19 6.92 20.10 34.38
C LEU A 19 7.89 21.22 34.03
N SER A 20 9.15 20.85 33.77
CA SER A 20 10.22 21.79 33.40
C SER A 20 9.81 22.66 32.21
N GLU A 21 9.74 23.98 32.43
CA GLU A 21 9.48 24.95 31.38
C GLU A 21 10.52 24.84 30.26
N ARG A 22 10.06 24.48 29.05
CA ARG A 22 10.87 24.62 27.83
C ARG A 22 10.44 25.86 27.06
N SER A 23 11.41 26.75 26.88
CA SER A 23 11.34 28.01 26.12
C SER A 23 10.64 27.86 24.75
N PRO A 24 9.87 28.87 24.29
CA PRO A 24 8.99 28.80 23.10
C PRO A 24 9.72 28.85 21.74
N LEU A 25 10.93 28.27 21.63
CA LEU A 25 11.74 28.26 20.40
C LEU A 25 11.81 26.90 19.69
N ALA A 26 11.08 25.88 20.17
CA ALA A 26 11.05 24.54 19.57
C ALA A 26 9.96 24.34 18.48
N LEU A 27 9.18 25.37 18.14
CA LEU A 27 8.04 25.26 17.20
C LEU A 27 8.40 25.56 15.72
N ASN A 28 9.61 26.02 15.44
CA ASN A 28 10.06 26.37 14.07
C ASN A 28 10.76 25.22 13.32
N SER A 29 10.75 23.99 13.84
CA SER A 29 11.51 22.87 13.28
C SER A 29 10.71 21.86 12.46
N ASN A 30 9.39 22.02 12.31
CA ASN A 30 8.59 21.03 11.59
C ASN A 30 7.30 21.62 10.94
N PRO A 31 7.36 22.09 9.68
CA PRO A 31 6.19 22.65 9.00
C PRO A 31 5.05 21.64 8.78
N PHE A 32 5.34 20.34 8.88
CA PHE A 32 4.37 19.25 8.63
C PHE A 32 3.27 19.16 9.72
N LEU A 33 3.59 19.49 10.98
CA LEU A 33 2.61 19.41 12.08
C LEU A 33 1.58 20.55 12.07
N ALA A 34 1.95 21.72 11.54
CA ALA A 34 1.02 22.83 11.40
C ALA A 34 -0.06 22.52 10.34
N GLU A 35 0.32 21.87 9.24
CA GLU A 35 -0.57 21.47 8.16
C GLU A 35 -1.53 20.32 8.58
N GLU A 36 -1.04 19.40 9.43
CA GLU A 36 -1.85 18.35 10.04
C GLU A 36 -2.88 18.92 11.04
N LEU A 37 -2.52 19.94 11.82
CA LEU A 37 -3.46 20.65 12.71
C LEU A 37 -4.49 21.50 11.96
N PHE A 38 -4.10 22.19 10.88
CA PHE A 38 -5.04 22.96 10.04
C PHE A 38 -6.02 22.07 9.25
N SER A 39 -5.66 20.80 9.00
CA SER A 39 -6.56 19.81 8.37
C SER A 39 -7.77 19.44 9.26
N PHE A 40 -7.68 19.70 10.57
CA PHE A 40 -8.80 19.62 11.51
C PHE A 40 -9.53 20.96 11.64
N GLY A 41 -10.13 21.42 10.53
CA GLY A 41 -10.95 22.64 10.50
C GLY A 41 -12.11 22.59 11.50
N PHE A 42 -11.96 23.30 12.62
CA PHE A 42 -13.04 23.58 13.58
C PHE A 42 -14.05 24.56 12.96
N PRO A 43 -15.36 24.24 12.95
CA PRO A 43 -16.39 25.23 12.73
C PRO A 43 -16.51 26.18 13.92
N SER A 44 -16.86 27.44 13.64
CA SER A 44 -16.99 28.53 14.60
C SER A 44 -17.96 28.24 15.76
N LEU A 45 -17.44 28.26 16.99
CA LEU A 45 -18.27 28.25 18.20
C LEU A 45 -18.80 29.66 18.53
N LYS A 46 -20.14 29.79 18.62
CA LYS A 46 -20.78 30.77 19.50
C LYS A 46 -21.05 30.11 20.87
N PRO A 47 -21.10 30.89 21.97
CA PRO A 47 -20.23 30.58 23.10
C PRO A 47 -20.80 29.60 24.14
N VAL A 48 -19.86 28.87 24.76
CA VAL A 48 -20.07 28.04 25.93
C VAL A 48 -20.49 28.89 27.13
N LYS A 49 -21.78 28.88 27.48
CA LYS A 49 -22.27 29.32 28.80
C LYS A 49 -23.33 28.43 29.47
N ASN A 50 -23.88 27.43 28.78
CA ASN A 50 -25.00 26.63 29.31
C ASN A 50 -24.64 25.22 29.79
N LEU A 51 -23.37 24.77 29.66
CA LEU A 51 -22.97 23.40 30.05
C LEU A 51 -22.40 23.27 31.48
N LEU A 52 -22.63 24.27 32.36
CA LEU A 52 -22.13 24.28 33.75
C LEU A 52 -23.26 24.19 34.81
N ASN A 53 -24.52 24.06 34.40
CA ASN A 53 -25.65 24.02 35.34
C ASN A 53 -26.14 22.58 35.66
N ASP A 54 -25.97 21.63 34.76
CA ASP A 54 -26.54 20.27 34.91
C ASP A 54 -25.70 19.31 35.78
N VAL A 55 -24.61 19.80 36.38
CA VAL A 55 -23.80 19.07 37.38
C VAL A 55 -24.17 19.48 38.82
N LYS A 56 -25.13 20.41 39.01
CA LYS A 56 -25.48 20.96 40.33
C LYS A 56 -26.83 20.49 40.92
N THR A 57 -27.56 19.63 40.22
CA THR A 57 -28.78 18.97 40.73
C THR A 57 -28.62 17.46 40.70
N GLY A 58 -27.92 16.94 41.71
CA GLY A 58 -27.82 15.50 41.91
C GLY A 58 -29.17 14.89 42.32
N SER A 59 -29.47 13.71 41.78
CA SER A 59 -30.45 12.80 42.37
C SER A 59 -30.07 11.36 42.04
N PHE A 60 -29.99 10.52 43.06
CA PHE A 60 -29.79 9.08 42.92
C PHE A 60 -31.15 8.40 42.69
N SER A 61 -31.18 7.35 41.87
CA SER A 61 -32.24 6.34 41.95
C SER A 61 -31.69 4.94 41.60
N ASN A 62 -31.65 4.08 42.61
CA ASN A 62 -31.39 2.65 42.45
C ASN A 62 -32.56 1.96 41.73
N ALA A 63 -32.27 0.93 40.96
CA ALA A 63 -33.21 -0.15 40.67
C ALA A 63 -32.46 -1.49 40.58
N THR A 64 -32.84 -2.44 41.44
CA THR A 64 -32.27 -3.80 41.55
C THR A 64 -33.30 -4.82 41.03
N ALA A 65 -32.88 -6.09 40.92
CA ALA A 65 -33.68 -7.29 40.58
C ALA A 65 -33.97 -7.48 39.07
N ASN A 66 -34.06 -8.71 38.53
CA ASN A 66 -33.71 -10.06 39.02
C ASN A 66 -33.62 -10.99 37.80
N SER A 67 -32.81 -12.05 37.83
CA SER A 67 -33.08 -13.31 37.10
C SER A 67 -32.23 -14.45 37.64
N ALA A 68 -32.85 -15.62 37.78
CA ALA A 68 -32.37 -16.72 38.63
C ALA A 68 -31.66 -17.85 37.87
N VAL A 69 -30.96 -18.69 38.64
CA VAL A 69 -30.28 -19.92 38.24
C VAL A 69 -31.26 -21.10 38.18
N SER A 70 -31.05 -22.02 37.23
CA SER A 70 -31.58 -23.39 37.29
C SER A 70 -30.51 -24.43 36.91
N THR A 71 -30.35 -25.43 37.78
CA THR A 71 -29.53 -26.66 37.65
C THR A 71 -30.16 -27.68 36.68
N ALA A 72 -29.50 -28.53 35.90
CA ALA A 72 -28.27 -29.37 35.99
C ALA A 72 -28.54 -30.87 36.27
N THR A 73 -28.20 -31.70 35.27
CA THR A 73 -28.02 -33.19 35.20
C THR A 73 -27.53 -33.52 33.76
N SER A 74 -26.92 -34.65 33.39
CA SER A 74 -26.07 -35.67 34.08
C SER A 74 -25.29 -36.49 33.01
N LEU A 75 -24.26 -37.24 33.39
CA LEU A 75 -23.41 -38.09 32.51
C LEU A 75 -23.72 -39.60 32.66
N PRO A 76 -23.18 -40.52 31.81
CA PRO A 76 -21.79 -41.06 31.90
C PRO A 76 -21.06 -41.10 30.54
N SER A 77 -19.73 -41.10 30.35
CA SER A 77 -18.52 -41.48 31.12
C SER A 77 -18.05 -42.95 31.02
N THR A 78 -17.01 -43.18 30.20
CA THR A 78 -15.95 -44.22 30.36
C THR A 78 -14.62 -43.71 29.77
N PHE A 79 -13.49 -44.23 30.27
CA PHE A 79 -12.12 -43.64 30.31
C PHE A 79 -11.08 -44.41 29.42
N PRO A 80 -9.73 -44.18 29.47
CA PRO A 80 -8.90 -42.95 29.41
C PRO A 80 -7.60 -43.04 28.55
N SER A 81 -6.84 -41.92 28.47
CA SER A 81 -5.35 -41.81 28.48
C SER A 81 -4.46 -42.53 27.43
N SER A 82 -3.73 -41.75 26.61
CA SER A 82 -2.28 -41.43 26.86
C SER A 82 -1.55 -40.80 25.66
N SER A 83 -0.38 -40.20 25.94
CA SER A 83 0.82 -40.10 25.08
C SER A 83 0.96 -39.00 24.00
N THR A 84 2.05 -38.25 24.12
CA THR A 84 2.62 -37.18 23.28
C THR A 84 3.28 -37.66 21.97
N PRO A 85 3.57 -36.78 21.00
CA PRO A 85 4.14 -37.16 19.69
C PRO A 85 5.65 -37.47 19.73
N PRO A 86 6.18 -38.31 18.81
CA PRO A 86 7.60 -38.67 18.77
C PRO A 86 8.47 -37.62 18.05
N LEU A 87 9.68 -37.42 18.59
CA LEU A 87 10.76 -36.62 17.99
C LEU A 87 11.80 -37.52 17.30
N SER A 88 12.55 -36.93 16.36
CA SER A 88 13.55 -37.59 15.52
C SER A 88 14.71 -38.26 16.29
N PRO A 89 15.26 -39.39 15.81
CA PRO A 89 16.42 -40.05 16.43
C PRO A 89 17.72 -39.28 16.17
N ARG A 90 18.49 -39.06 17.24
CA ARG A 90 19.85 -38.51 17.25
C ARG A 90 20.82 -39.65 17.50
N SER A 91 21.68 -39.98 16.53
CA SER A 91 22.74 -40.99 16.69
C SER A 91 24.10 -40.34 16.95
N THR A 92 24.85 -40.94 17.87
CA THR A 92 26.05 -40.38 18.50
C THR A 92 27.37 -40.85 17.90
N SER A 93 28.42 -40.09 18.20
CA SER A 93 29.84 -40.39 17.96
C SER A 93 30.27 -41.81 18.35
N GLY A 94 31.19 -42.39 17.57
CA GLY A 94 31.90 -43.64 17.90
C GLY A 94 33.07 -43.90 16.96
N SER A 95 34.30 -43.76 17.46
CA SER A 95 35.53 -44.26 16.84
C SER A 95 36.24 -45.15 17.85
N PRO A 96 36.85 -46.28 17.43
CA PRO A 96 38.30 -46.34 17.62
C PRO A 96 39.12 -47.15 16.57
N ARG A 97 40.35 -46.65 16.33
CA ARG A 97 41.65 -47.35 16.09
C ARG A 97 41.73 -48.71 15.35
N ILE A 98 42.32 -48.63 14.15
CA ILE A 98 43.60 -49.26 13.70
C ILE A 98 44.03 -50.62 14.32
N VAL A 99 44.26 -51.62 13.45
CA VAL A 99 45.36 -52.61 13.60
C VAL A 99 46.10 -52.84 12.26
N LYS A 100 47.43 -52.95 12.33
CA LYS A 100 48.44 -53.30 11.30
C LYS A 100 48.27 -54.75 10.77
N GLN A 101 48.90 -55.30 9.73
CA GLN A 101 49.75 -54.86 8.60
C GLN A 101 50.12 -56.15 7.81
N ARG A 102 50.25 -56.11 6.48
CA ARG A 102 51.11 -57.08 5.75
C ARG A 102 51.59 -56.47 4.44
N SER A 103 52.80 -56.85 4.04
CA SER A 103 53.64 -56.12 3.09
C SER A 103 54.26 -57.06 2.06
N SER A 104 54.25 -56.65 0.78
CA SER A 104 55.30 -56.94 -0.21
C SER A 104 55.15 -55.99 -1.42
N PRO A 105 56.21 -55.76 -2.23
CA PRO A 105 56.37 -54.48 -2.93
C PRO A 105 56.23 -54.56 -4.45
N SER A 106 55.99 -53.42 -5.11
CA SER A 106 56.97 -52.75 -5.99
C SER A 106 56.35 -51.75 -7.00
N LEU A 107 57.06 -50.63 -7.20
CA LEU A 107 57.24 -49.91 -8.47
C LEU A 107 56.00 -49.50 -9.29
N LEU A 108 55.38 -48.38 -8.93
CA LEU A 108 54.98 -47.36 -9.92
C LEU A 108 54.95 -45.97 -9.25
N GLY A 109 55.41 -44.96 -9.97
CA GLY A 109 55.81 -43.67 -9.41
C GLY A 109 54.67 -42.84 -8.84
N SER A 110 54.98 -41.91 -7.93
CA SER A 110 54.05 -40.87 -7.54
C SER A 110 53.86 -39.89 -8.71
N PRO A 111 52.61 -39.55 -9.01
CA PRO A 111 52.25 -38.18 -9.26
C PRO A 111 51.60 -37.67 -7.97
N LEU A 112 52.28 -36.74 -7.28
CA LEU A 112 51.55 -35.70 -6.58
C LEU A 112 50.74 -34.96 -7.65
N LYS A 113 49.55 -35.47 -7.95
CA LYS A 113 48.56 -34.75 -8.72
C LYS A 113 48.28 -33.54 -7.87
N LEU A 114 48.86 -32.40 -8.26
CA LEU A 114 48.50 -31.09 -7.76
C LEU A 114 46.98 -31.06 -7.74
N VAL A 115 46.43 -31.18 -6.53
CA VAL A 115 45.05 -30.78 -6.29
C VAL A 115 45.13 -29.29 -6.55
N SER A 116 44.74 -28.90 -7.76
CA SER A 116 44.31 -27.53 -8.04
C SER A 116 43.51 -27.13 -6.82
N GLU A 117 43.91 -26.03 -6.16
CA GLU A 117 43.05 -25.44 -5.15
C GLU A 117 41.64 -25.42 -5.73
N PRO A 118 40.60 -25.83 -4.97
CA PRO A 118 39.24 -25.83 -5.47
C PRO A 118 39.00 -24.40 -5.96
N VAL A 119 38.86 -24.25 -7.29
CA VAL A 119 38.73 -22.94 -7.92
C VAL A 119 37.59 -22.27 -7.18
N ARG A 120 37.89 -21.21 -6.44
CA ARG A 120 36.88 -20.51 -5.68
C ARG A 120 35.97 -19.89 -6.71
N GLU A 121 34.88 -20.57 -7.03
CA GLU A 121 33.81 -20.05 -7.86
C GLU A 121 33.32 -18.78 -7.17
N VAL A 122 33.81 -17.64 -7.66
CA VAL A 122 33.48 -16.34 -7.12
C VAL A 122 32.01 -16.13 -7.43
N ILE A 123 31.15 -16.35 -6.42
CA ILE A 123 29.71 -16.15 -6.52
C ILE A 123 29.49 -14.76 -7.13
N PRO A 124 28.99 -14.66 -8.38
CA PRO A 124 28.86 -13.37 -9.03
C PRO A 124 27.91 -12.48 -8.23
N GLN A 125 28.09 -11.16 -8.32
CA GLN A 125 27.13 -10.25 -7.71
C GLN A 125 25.75 -10.50 -8.32
N PHE A 126 24.83 -11.03 -7.50
CA PHE A 126 23.46 -11.37 -7.91
C PHE A 126 22.43 -10.33 -7.44
N TYR A 127 22.84 -9.40 -6.57
CA TYR A 127 21.96 -8.37 -6.02
C TYR A 127 22.46 -6.96 -6.37
N PHE A 128 21.61 -6.22 -7.07
CA PHE A 128 21.88 -4.86 -7.53
C PHE A 128 20.75 -3.93 -7.04
N LYS A 129 21.06 -3.08 -6.05
CA LYS A 129 20.08 -2.11 -5.49
C LYS A 129 19.54 -1.14 -6.55
N ASN A 130 20.43 -0.71 -7.45
CA ASN A 130 20.16 0.28 -8.50
C ASN A 130 20.36 -0.33 -9.90
N GLY A 131 20.00 -1.62 -10.07
CA GLY A 131 20.13 -2.34 -11.34
C GLY A 131 21.57 -2.66 -11.73
N CYS A 132 21.74 -3.54 -12.71
CA CYS A 132 23.05 -3.76 -13.33
C CYS A 132 23.43 -2.50 -14.12
N PRO A 133 24.70 -2.05 -14.12
CA PRO A 133 25.11 -0.97 -15.02
C PRO A 133 24.91 -1.40 -16.50
N PRO A 134 24.49 -0.50 -17.40
CA PRO A 134 24.30 -0.83 -18.80
C PRO A 134 25.61 -1.22 -19.49
N PRO A 135 25.63 -2.31 -20.28
CA PRO A 135 26.70 -2.56 -21.24
C PRO A 135 26.91 -1.36 -22.16
N ASN A 136 28.17 -1.06 -22.51
CA ASN A 136 28.54 0.12 -23.31
C ASN A 136 27.76 0.19 -24.63
N GLU A 137 27.62 -0.93 -25.36
CA GLU A 137 26.84 -0.98 -26.61
C GLU A 137 25.38 -0.55 -26.44
N LEU A 138 24.71 -0.98 -25.36
CA LEU A 138 23.31 -0.62 -25.11
C LEU A 138 23.19 0.86 -24.71
N LYS A 139 24.19 1.38 -23.99
CA LYS A 139 24.29 2.80 -23.65
C LYS A 139 24.50 3.65 -24.92
N GLU A 140 25.39 3.26 -25.81
CA GLU A 140 25.67 3.95 -27.08
C GLU A 140 24.45 3.96 -28.02
N ARG A 141 23.78 2.81 -28.21
CA ARG A 141 22.53 2.73 -28.99
C ARG A 141 21.43 3.61 -28.38
N CYS A 142 21.31 3.65 -27.06
CA CYS A 142 20.34 4.53 -26.38
C CYS A 142 20.70 6.01 -26.52
N LEU A 143 21.98 6.38 -26.43
CA LEU A 143 22.45 7.75 -26.63
C LEU A 143 22.16 8.21 -28.06
N PHE A 144 22.50 7.40 -29.06
CA PHE A 144 22.18 7.71 -30.45
C PHE A 144 20.67 7.91 -30.67
N ALA A 145 19.82 7.06 -30.08
CA ALA A 145 18.37 7.23 -30.16
C ALA A 145 17.92 8.55 -29.49
N ILE A 146 18.45 8.88 -28.30
CA ILE A 146 18.18 10.17 -27.62
C ILE A 146 18.61 11.34 -28.52
N ASP A 147 19.79 11.27 -29.12
CA ASP A 147 20.34 12.33 -29.97
C ASP A 147 19.41 12.65 -31.16
N GLN A 148 18.71 11.65 -31.74
CA GLN A 148 17.71 11.87 -32.79
C GLN A 148 16.49 12.68 -32.31
N TYR A 149 15.96 12.41 -31.10
CA TYR A 149 14.80 13.16 -30.57
C TYR A 149 15.15 14.58 -30.14
N PHE A 150 16.40 14.84 -29.73
CA PHE A 150 16.86 16.16 -29.29
C PHE A 150 17.59 16.94 -30.40
N TYR A 151 17.72 16.39 -31.61
CA TYR A 151 18.48 17.01 -32.70
C TYR A 151 17.87 18.35 -33.14
N GLY A 152 18.63 19.44 -33.03
CA GLY A 152 18.17 20.79 -33.38
C GLY A 152 17.29 21.48 -32.33
N HIS A 153 16.96 20.80 -31.22
CA HIS A 153 16.20 21.37 -30.11
C HIS A 153 17.11 21.70 -28.93
N LEU A 154 16.96 22.89 -28.32
CA LEU A 154 17.63 23.24 -27.06
C LEU A 154 17.14 22.38 -25.88
N GLY A 155 15.92 21.86 -26.00
CA GLY A 155 15.29 20.88 -25.13
C GLY A 155 13.87 20.61 -25.63
N LEU A 156 13.23 19.61 -25.05
CA LEU A 156 11.87 19.19 -25.43
C LEU A 156 10.84 19.76 -24.48
N GLN A 157 9.71 20.20 -25.02
CA GLN A 157 8.52 20.54 -24.27
C GLN A 157 7.70 19.28 -23.94
N ILE A 158 6.78 19.41 -22.97
CA ILE A 158 5.99 18.29 -22.44
C ILE A 158 5.15 17.52 -23.49
N HIS A 159 4.81 18.15 -24.62
CA HIS A 159 4.05 17.52 -25.70
C HIS A 159 4.95 16.64 -26.59
N GLU A 160 6.13 17.14 -26.97
CA GLU A 160 7.16 16.40 -27.73
C GLU A 160 7.72 15.22 -26.91
N PHE A 161 7.90 15.43 -25.61
CA PHE A 161 8.44 14.43 -24.67
C PHE A 161 7.57 13.17 -24.53
N LYS A 162 6.32 13.18 -25.01
CA LYS A 162 5.46 11.99 -25.10
C LYS A 162 6.10 10.88 -25.94
N ALA A 163 6.78 11.24 -27.05
CA ALA A 163 7.45 10.26 -27.90
C ALA A 163 8.64 9.61 -27.18
N VAL A 164 9.53 10.42 -26.56
CA VAL A 164 10.65 9.93 -25.73
C VAL A 164 10.17 8.98 -24.61
N THR A 165 9.02 9.28 -23.99
CA THR A 165 8.42 8.43 -22.94
C THR A 165 8.00 7.05 -23.49
N LYS A 166 7.35 7.00 -24.65
CA LYS A 166 6.88 5.73 -25.24
C LYS A 166 8.02 4.96 -25.90
N ASP A 167 8.87 5.63 -26.67
CA ASP A 167 9.83 4.99 -27.57
C ASP A 167 11.15 4.65 -26.89
N ILE A 168 11.69 5.53 -26.04
CA ILE A 168 12.95 5.28 -25.31
C ILE A 168 12.65 4.64 -23.95
N CYS A 169 11.73 5.22 -23.18
CA CYS A 169 11.50 4.77 -21.81
C CYS A 169 10.65 3.48 -21.74
N LYS A 170 9.91 3.17 -22.81
CA LYS A 170 8.91 2.08 -22.90
C LYS A 170 7.81 2.19 -21.83
N LEU A 171 7.50 3.42 -21.41
CA LEU A 171 6.45 3.73 -20.46
C LEU A 171 5.14 4.07 -21.20
N PRO A 172 3.97 3.77 -20.61
CA PRO A 172 2.68 4.23 -21.15
C PRO A 172 2.67 5.75 -21.32
N SER A 173 2.09 6.25 -22.41
CA SER A 173 2.22 7.65 -22.80
C SER A 173 1.61 8.66 -21.80
N PHE A 174 0.65 8.24 -20.99
CA PHE A 174 0.10 9.03 -19.87
C PHE A 174 1.08 9.22 -18.69
N PHE A 175 2.22 8.52 -18.66
CA PHE A 175 3.33 8.81 -17.74
C PHE A 175 4.18 10.03 -18.16
N SER A 176 4.06 10.53 -19.39
CA SER A 176 4.93 11.59 -19.92
C SER A 176 5.03 12.80 -18.99
N THR A 177 3.88 13.31 -18.51
CA THR A 177 3.83 14.44 -17.57
C THR A 177 4.48 14.14 -16.22
N ALA A 178 4.37 12.92 -15.71
CA ALA A 178 4.99 12.52 -14.44
C ALA A 178 6.52 12.36 -14.59
N LEU A 179 6.98 11.77 -15.70
CA LEU A 179 8.40 11.64 -16.00
C LEU A 179 9.05 13.01 -16.29
N PHE A 180 8.37 13.89 -17.03
CA PHE A 180 8.84 15.24 -17.32
C PHE A 180 9.14 16.03 -16.03
N ARG A 181 8.17 16.08 -15.11
CA ARG A 181 8.28 16.73 -13.78
C ARG A 181 9.30 16.06 -12.85
N LYS A 182 9.78 14.85 -13.13
CA LYS A 182 10.90 14.23 -12.40
C LYS A 182 12.27 14.72 -12.86
N ILE A 183 12.35 15.27 -14.06
CA ILE A 183 13.60 15.69 -14.72
C ILE A 183 13.73 17.22 -14.67
N ASP A 184 12.64 17.93 -14.97
CA ASP A 184 12.55 19.39 -14.86
C ASP A 184 12.30 19.82 -13.40
N ILE A 185 13.34 19.71 -12.57
CA ILE A 185 13.31 20.09 -11.14
C ILE A 185 13.02 21.59 -10.95
N ASN A 186 13.34 22.41 -11.95
CA ASN A 186 13.23 23.87 -11.89
C ASN A 186 11.89 24.40 -12.44
N ASP A 187 10.97 23.51 -12.87
CA ASP A 187 9.71 23.84 -13.56
C ASP A 187 9.89 24.84 -14.71
N SER A 188 10.97 24.65 -15.47
CA SER A 188 11.36 25.50 -16.59
C SER A 188 10.50 25.31 -17.85
N GLY A 189 9.69 24.24 -17.87
CA GLY A 189 8.83 23.87 -19.00
C GLY A 189 9.55 23.18 -20.15
N ILE A 190 10.86 22.95 -20.02
CA ILE A 190 11.73 22.36 -21.05
C ILE A 190 12.69 21.36 -20.37
N VAL A 191 12.73 20.12 -20.86
CA VAL A 191 13.75 19.14 -20.48
C VAL A 191 14.87 19.18 -21.51
N THR A 192 16.12 19.42 -21.08
CA THR A 192 17.30 19.35 -21.96
C THR A 192 17.79 17.91 -22.12
N ARG A 193 18.56 17.67 -23.19
CA ARG A 193 19.19 16.37 -23.46
C ARG A 193 19.99 15.86 -22.26
N ASP A 194 20.83 16.70 -21.69
CA ASP A 194 21.77 16.28 -20.64
C ASP A 194 21.07 16.03 -19.30
N GLN A 195 19.99 16.77 -19.00
CA GLN A 195 19.09 16.45 -17.88
C GLN A 195 18.45 15.06 -18.07
N PHE A 196 17.91 14.77 -19.26
CA PHE A 196 17.33 13.46 -19.56
C PHE A 196 18.36 12.33 -19.49
N VAL A 197 19.54 12.50 -20.09
CA VAL A 197 20.64 11.52 -20.07
C VAL A 197 21.14 11.25 -18.65
N ASN A 198 21.31 12.29 -17.83
CA ASN A 198 21.71 12.14 -16.43
C ASN A 198 20.66 11.36 -15.62
N TYR A 199 19.37 11.72 -15.74
CA TYR A 199 18.29 11.00 -15.06
C TYR A 199 18.15 9.54 -15.54
N TRP A 200 18.15 9.31 -16.86
CA TRP A 200 17.82 8.01 -17.45
C TRP A 200 19.00 7.02 -17.43
N ILE A 201 20.17 7.46 -17.88
CA ILE A 201 21.37 6.62 -17.98
C ILE A 201 22.19 6.72 -16.70
N GLY A 202 22.40 7.93 -16.14
CA GLY A 202 23.07 8.10 -14.85
C GLY A 202 22.31 7.48 -13.68
N GLY A 203 20.97 7.47 -13.74
CA GLY A 203 20.09 6.76 -12.80
C GLY A 203 19.95 5.24 -13.03
N ASN A 204 20.68 4.66 -14.00
CA ASN A 204 20.58 3.24 -14.42
C ASN A 204 19.16 2.77 -14.83
N LEU A 205 18.22 3.66 -15.17
CA LEU A 205 16.85 3.27 -15.53
C LEU A 205 16.79 2.47 -16.85
N LEU A 206 17.78 2.65 -17.73
CA LEU A 206 17.93 1.91 -18.98
C LEU A 206 17.97 0.38 -18.80
N THR A 207 18.59 -0.14 -17.72
CA THR A 207 18.70 -1.59 -17.46
C THR A 207 17.60 -2.13 -16.57
N MET A 208 16.80 -1.26 -15.97
CA MET A 208 15.69 -1.65 -15.10
C MET A 208 14.56 -2.29 -15.89
N ASP A 209 13.88 -3.25 -15.27
CA ASP A 209 12.58 -3.74 -15.73
C ASP A 209 11.50 -2.66 -15.64
N LEU A 210 10.43 -2.83 -16.42
CA LEU A 210 9.37 -1.84 -16.55
C LEU A 210 8.65 -1.53 -15.24
N ALA A 211 8.49 -2.50 -14.33
CA ALA A 211 7.88 -2.26 -13.03
C ALA A 211 8.77 -1.35 -12.17
N THR A 212 10.09 -1.54 -12.17
CA THR A 212 11.03 -0.64 -11.47
C THR A 212 11.08 0.75 -12.08
N ARG A 213 10.97 0.89 -13.42
CA ARG A 213 10.85 2.20 -14.09
C ARG A 213 9.59 2.93 -13.65
N VAL A 214 8.41 2.31 -13.80
CA VAL A 214 7.10 2.85 -13.36
C VAL A 214 7.14 3.24 -11.89
N TYR A 215 7.65 2.35 -11.03
CA TYR A 215 7.80 2.61 -9.61
C TYR A 215 8.66 3.85 -9.33
N THR A 216 9.79 4.00 -10.01
CA THR A 216 10.72 5.12 -9.79
C THR A 216 10.12 6.46 -10.26
N VAL A 217 9.32 6.46 -11.32
CA VAL A 217 8.61 7.65 -11.80
C VAL A 217 7.51 8.09 -10.83
N LEU A 218 6.70 7.17 -10.29
CA LEU A 218 5.61 7.51 -9.36
C LEU A 218 6.12 7.89 -7.97
N LYS A 219 7.17 7.21 -7.49
CA LYS A 219 7.61 7.31 -6.10
C LYS A 219 8.16 8.69 -5.75
N LYS A 220 7.69 9.28 -4.65
CA LYS A 220 8.27 10.49 -4.05
C LYS A 220 9.75 10.29 -3.67
N LEU A 221 10.50 11.39 -3.60
CA LEU A 221 11.92 11.36 -3.20
C LEU A 221 12.04 10.77 -1.78
N HIS A 222 13.10 10.02 -1.53
CA HIS A 222 13.41 9.31 -0.26
C HIS A 222 12.39 8.25 0.22
N CYS A 223 11.16 8.19 -0.31
CA CYS A 223 10.20 7.14 -0.01
C CYS A 223 10.68 5.74 -0.46
N ARG A 224 10.14 4.69 0.16
CA ARG A 224 10.41 3.26 -0.15
C ARG A 224 9.16 2.46 -0.49
N TYR A 225 8.06 3.14 -0.78
CA TYR A 225 6.75 2.59 -1.16
C TYR A 225 5.99 3.64 -1.97
N LEU A 226 4.92 3.22 -2.63
CA LEU A 226 3.90 4.09 -3.23
C LEU A 226 2.68 4.18 -2.30
N THR A 227 2.13 5.37 -2.18
CA THR A 227 0.86 5.70 -1.53
C THR A 227 -0.25 5.88 -2.56
N GLN A 228 -1.50 6.01 -2.12
CA GLN A 228 -2.65 6.21 -3.01
C GLN A 228 -2.51 7.49 -3.86
N GLY A 229 -2.11 8.59 -3.24
CA GLY A 229 -1.92 9.89 -3.93
C GLY A 229 -0.79 9.92 -4.96
N ASP A 230 0.16 8.97 -4.91
CA ASP A 230 1.23 8.91 -5.91
C ASP A 230 0.73 8.47 -7.30
N PHE A 231 -0.51 7.95 -7.38
CA PHE A 231 -1.17 7.60 -8.65
C PHE A 231 -2.04 8.73 -9.22
N GLU A 232 -2.38 9.77 -8.44
CA GLU A 232 -3.24 10.87 -8.88
C GLU A 232 -2.72 11.59 -10.14
N PRO A 233 -1.41 11.93 -10.27
CA PRO A 233 -0.93 12.68 -11.44
C PRO A 233 -1.07 11.91 -12.75
N ILE A 234 -0.87 10.58 -12.72
CA ILE A 234 -1.01 9.75 -13.92
C ILE A 234 -2.47 9.45 -14.26
N LEU A 235 -3.37 9.38 -13.26
CA LEU A 235 -4.80 9.18 -13.48
C LEU A 235 -5.47 10.45 -14.02
N HIS A 236 -5.09 11.63 -13.53
CA HIS A 236 -5.49 12.91 -14.15
C HIS A 236 -5.02 12.99 -15.61
N LYS A 237 -3.77 12.58 -15.90
CA LYS A 237 -3.26 12.59 -17.28
C LYS A 237 -3.96 11.56 -18.17
N LEU A 238 -4.32 10.40 -17.62
CA LEU A 238 -5.13 9.39 -18.30
C LEU A 238 -6.52 9.92 -18.66
N LEU A 239 -7.25 10.48 -17.69
CA LEU A 239 -8.58 11.08 -17.87
C LEU A 239 -8.59 12.22 -18.91
N ALA A 240 -7.52 13.03 -18.95
CA ALA A 240 -7.40 14.09 -19.95
C ALA A 240 -7.19 13.54 -21.38
N CYS A 241 -6.47 12.43 -21.56
CA CYS A 241 -5.95 12.01 -22.85
C CYS A 241 -6.54 10.73 -23.45
N HIS A 242 -7.27 9.90 -22.68
CA HIS A 242 -7.79 8.63 -23.17
C HIS A 242 -9.12 8.82 -23.93
N PRO A 243 -9.29 8.29 -25.16
CA PRO A 243 -10.51 8.49 -25.94
C PRO A 243 -11.75 7.89 -25.25
N GLY A 244 -11.68 6.64 -24.79
CA GLY A 244 -12.74 5.99 -24.01
C GLY A 244 -13.08 6.61 -22.64
N LEU A 245 -12.52 7.78 -22.28
CA LEU A 245 -12.88 8.55 -21.09
C LEU A 245 -13.23 10.01 -21.41
N GLU A 246 -13.27 10.41 -22.69
CA GLU A 246 -13.49 11.80 -23.13
C GLU A 246 -14.84 12.36 -22.65
N PHE A 247 -15.88 11.52 -22.55
CA PHE A 247 -17.19 11.90 -22.05
C PHE A 247 -17.19 12.34 -20.57
N LEU A 248 -16.16 11.99 -19.78
CA LEU A 248 -16.01 12.46 -18.40
C LEU A 248 -15.43 13.87 -18.29
N ARG A 249 -14.92 14.46 -19.38
CA ARG A 249 -14.24 15.78 -19.31
C ARG A 249 -15.11 16.91 -18.76
N SER A 250 -16.43 16.84 -18.97
CA SER A 250 -17.41 17.81 -18.46
C SER A 250 -17.86 17.57 -17.02
N THR A 251 -17.46 16.46 -16.38
CA THR A 251 -17.97 16.03 -15.08
C THR A 251 -16.82 15.79 -14.06
N PRO A 252 -16.25 16.86 -13.46
CA PRO A 252 -15.07 16.75 -12.59
C PRO A 252 -15.31 15.86 -11.36
N GLU A 253 -16.52 15.83 -10.80
CA GLU A 253 -16.88 14.94 -9.69
C GLU A 253 -16.76 13.45 -10.07
N PHE A 254 -17.24 13.08 -11.26
CA PHE A 254 -17.11 11.71 -11.77
C PHE A 254 -15.66 11.36 -12.09
N GLN A 255 -14.84 12.33 -12.54
CA GLN A 255 -13.39 12.13 -12.72
C GLN A 255 -12.69 11.78 -11.40
N GLU A 256 -12.94 12.54 -10.32
CA GLU A 256 -12.36 12.24 -8.99
C GLU A 256 -12.82 10.85 -8.52
N ARG A 257 -14.12 10.55 -8.57
CA ARG A 257 -14.67 9.26 -8.12
C ARG A 257 -14.17 8.07 -8.93
N TYR A 258 -14.01 8.23 -10.24
CA TYR A 258 -13.37 7.22 -11.10
C TYR A 258 -11.90 7.02 -10.71
N ALA A 259 -11.11 8.09 -10.59
CA ALA A 259 -9.71 8.01 -10.23
C ALA A 259 -9.51 7.34 -8.85
N GLU A 260 -10.27 7.76 -7.83
CA GLU A 260 -10.31 7.13 -6.50
C GLU A 260 -10.61 5.63 -6.60
N THR A 261 -11.62 5.26 -7.39
CA THR A 261 -12.00 3.85 -7.58
C THR A 261 -10.87 3.06 -8.24
N VAL A 262 -10.22 3.59 -9.28
CA VAL A 262 -9.07 2.93 -9.91
C VAL A 262 -7.93 2.72 -8.90
N VAL A 263 -7.61 3.71 -8.07
CA VAL A 263 -6.60 3.58 -7.01
C VAL A 263 -7.00 2.51 -5.98
N TYR A 264 -8.25 2.48 -5.52
CA TYR A 264 -8.72 1.44 -4.59
C TYR A 264 -8.62 0.04 -5.19
N ARG A 265 -8.97 -0.13 -6.48
CA ARG A 265 -8.81 -1.39 -7.20
C ARG A 265 -7.34 -1.81 -7.26
N ILE A 266 -6.42 -0.88 -7.52
CA ILE A 266 -4.98 -1.15 -7.53
C ILE A 266 -4.50 -1.65 -6.17
N PHE A 267 -4.80 -0.90 -5.09
CA PHE A 267 -4.33 -1.28 -3.76
C PHE A 267 -4.95 -2.60 -3.26
N TYR A 268 -6.22 -2.86 -3.57
CA TYR A 268 -6.90 -4.09 -3.18
C TYR A 268 -6.27 -5.36 -3.77
N TYR A 269 -5.90 -5.37 -5.06
CA TYR A 269 -5.30 -6.55 -5.69
C TYR A 269 -3.77 -6.62 -5.54
N ILE A 270 -3.07 -5.48 -5.49
CA ILE A 270 -1.60 -5.43 -5.50
C ILE A 270 -1.00 -5.35 -4.09
N ASN A 271 -1.51 -4.47 -3.21
CA ASN A 271 -0.97 -4.27 -1.87
C ASN A 271 -1.51 -5.33 -0.89
N ARG A 272 -1.15 -6.59 -1.14
CA ARG A 272 -1.58 -7.76 -0.37
C ARG A 272 -1.20 -7.71 1.11
N SER A 273 -0.22 -6.87 1.48
CA SER A 273 0.11 -6.60 2.88
C SER A 273 -0.94 -5.77 3.63
N GLY A 274 -1.87 -5.10 2.94
CA GLY A 274 -2.94 -4.29 3.54
C GLY A 274 -2.45 -3.00 4.22
N THR A 275 -1.16 -2.68 4.09
CA THR A 275 -0.48 -1.58 4.79
C THR A 275 -0.80 -0.19 4.24
N GLY A 276 -1.36 -0.09 3.04
CA GLY A 276 -1.47 1.18 2.31
C GLY A 276 -0.14 1.65 1.69
N HIS A 277 0.92 0.86 1.82
CA HIS A 277 2.27 1.14 1.31
C HIS A 277 2.65 0.09 0.25
N LEU A 278 2.38 0.39 -1.01
CA LEU A 278 2.61 -0.52 -2.13
C LEU A 278 4.11 -0.58 -2.46
N THR A 279 4.72 -1.74 -2.26
CA THR A 279 6.15 -1.96 -2.44
C THR A 279 6.53 -2.33 -3.87
N LEU A 280 7.79 -2.09 -4.27
CA LEU A 280 8.30 -2.56 -5.58
C LEU A 280 8.13 -4.08 -5.77
N ARG A 281 8.24 -4.86 -4.69
CA ARG A 281 8.03 -6.32 -4.75
C ARG A 281 6.57 -6.67 -5.08
N GLU A 282 5.61 -6.04 -4.40
CA GLU A 282 4.18 -6.22 -4.69
C GLU A 282 3.86 -5.79 -6.13
N LEU A 283 4.42 -4.67 -6.59
CA LEU A 283 4.23 -4.20 -7.98
C LEU A 283 4.78 -5.21 -9.01
N LYS A 284 5.98 -5.76 -8.77
CA LYS A 284 6.62 -6.77 -9.65
C LYS A 284 5.89 -8.10 -9.68
N CYS A 285 5.29 -8.53 -8.57
CA CYS A 285 4.45 -9.73 -8.51
C CYS A 285 3.02 -9.48 -9.03
N GLY A 286 2.67 -8.22 -9.31
CA GLY A 286 1.38 -7.80 -9.82
C GLY A 286 1.26 -7.83 -11.34
N ASN A 287 0.06 -7.49 -11.83
CA ASN A 287 -0.24 -7.33 -13.25
C ASN A 287 -0.62 -5.89 -13.63
N LEU A 288 -0.38 -4.93 -12.75
CA LEU A 288 -0.69 -3.52 -12.98
C LEU A 288 0.05 -2.96 -14.20
N ILE A 289 1.32 -3.33 -14.38
CA ILE A 289 2.15 -2.83 -15.48
C ILE A 289 1.57 -3.24 -16.85
N SER A 290 1.21 -4.52 -17.00
CA SER A 290 0.54 -5.02 -18.21
C SER A 290 -0.82 -4.35 -18.43
N ALA A 291 -1.60 -4.11 -17.36
CA ALA A 291 -2.85 -3.37 -17.49
C ALA A 291 -2.61 -1.91 -17.93
N MET A 292 -1.61 -1.23 -17.39
CA MET A 292 -1.23 0.14 -17.78
C MET A 292 -0.73 0.25 -19.23
N GLN A 293 -0.06 -0.78 -19.75
CA GLN A 293 0.31 -0.86 -21.17
C GLN A 293 -0.93 -1.03 -22.05
N HIS A 294 -1.84 -1.93 -21.67
CA HIS A 294 -3.09 -2.17 -22.40
C HIS A 294 -3.96 -0.89 -22.50
N VAL A 295 -4.02 -0.07 -21.44
CA VAL A 295 -4.68 1.26 -21.45
C VAL A 295 -4.05 2.26 -22.44
N ASP A 296 -2.79 2.10 -22.82
CA ASP A 296 -2.12 3.03 -23.75
C ASP A 296 -2.26 2.62 -25.23
N GLU A 297 -2.91 1.48 -25.48
CA GLU A 297 -3.06 0.85 -26.79
C GLU A 297 -4.54 0.62 -27.16
N GLU A 298 -5.41 0.32 -26.18
CA GLU A 298 -6.83 0.04 -26.38
C GLU A 298 -7.69 1.29 -26.18
N GLU A 299 -8.45 1.69 -27.20
CA GLU A 299 -9.27 2.90 -27.18
C GLU A 299 -10.53 2.76 -26.31
N ASP A 300 -11.09 1.54 -26.20
CA ASP A 300 -12.21 1.23 -25.32
C ASP A 300 -11.73 0.79 -23.93
N ILE A 301 -11.83 1.73 -22.99
CA ILE A 301 -11.42 1.54 -21.59
C ILE A 301 -12.10 0.35 -20.90
N ASN A 302 -13.27 -0.09 -21.37
CA ASN A 302 -14.03 -1.17 -20.74
C ASN A 302 -13.44 -2.56 -20.99
N LYS A 303 -12.77 -2.77 -22.14
CA LYS A 303 -11.98 -3.99 -22.39
C LYS A 303 -10.81 -4.13 -21.42
N VAL A 304 -10.31 -3.03 -20.85
CA VAL A 304 -9.33 -3.07 -19.75
C VAL A 304 -10.02 -3.37 -18.41
N LEU A 305 -10.57 -4.58 -18.31
CA LEU A 305 -11.34 -5.06 -17.15
C LEU A 305 -10.56 -4.94 -15.83
N ARG A 306 -9.23 -5.06 -15.85
CA ARG A 306 -8.35 -4.91 -14.67
C ARG A 306 -8.11 -3.43 -14.37
N TYR A 307 -8.47 -2.99 -13.17
CA TYR A 307 -8.30 -1.64 -12.61
C TYR A 307 -9.08 -0.51 -13.31
N PHE A 308 -9.06 -0.44 -14.63
CA PHE A 308 -9.44 0.76 -15.38
C PHE A 308 -10.85 0.77 -16.00
N SER A 309 -11.47 -0.39 -16.28
CA SER A 309 -12.83 -0.45 -16.85
C SER A 309 -13.83 0.50 -16.16
N TYR A 310 -14.45 1.36 -16.97
CA TYR A 310 -15.42 2.38 -16.54
C TYR A 310 -16.74 1.74 -16.11
N GLU A 311 -17.23 0.73 -16.82
CA GLU A 311 -18.41 -0.06 -16.41
C GLU A 311 -18.25 -0.63 -14.99
N HIS A 312 -17.06 -1.13 -14.64
CA HIS A 312 -16.78 -1.60 -13.29
C HIS A 312 -16.89 -0.48 -12.25
N PHE A 313 -16.38 0.72 -12.56
CA PHE A 313 -16.58 1.90 -11.72
C PHE A 313 -18.07 2.26 -11.61
N TYR A 314 -18.78 2.36 -12.73
CA TYR A 314 -20.17 2.80 -12.78
C TYR A 314 -21.09 1.89 -11.95
N VAL A 315 -20.93 0.57 -12.02
CA VAL A 315 -21.69 -0.37 -11.19
C VAL A 315 -21.43 -0.18 -9.69
N ILE A 316 -20.20 0.12 -9.28
CA ILE A 316 -19.87 0.43 -7.87
C ILE A 316 -20.49 1.78 -7.49
N TYR A 317 -20.40 2.78 -8.37
CA TYR A 317 -20.93 4.12 -8.15
C TYR A 317 -22.46 4.13 -8.02
N CYS A 318 -23.19 3.40 -8.86
CA CYS A 318 -24.64 3.23 -8.71
C CYS A 318 -25.00 2.63 -7.33
N LYS A 319 -24.24 1.64 -6.84
CA LYS A 319 -24.47 1.06 -5.50
C LYS A 319 -24.06 1.97 -4.34
N PHE A 320 -23.21 2.97 -4.58
CA PHE A 320 -22.98 4.05 -3.64
C PHE A 320 -24.15 5.03 -3.64
N TRP A 321 -24.55 5.49 -4.82
CA TRP A 321 -25.61 6.49 -5.02
C TRP A 321 -26.99 5.99 -4.57
N GLU A 322 -27.30 4.70 -4.74
CA GLU A 322 -28.50 4.05 -4.19
C GLU A 322 -28.60 4.08 -2.65
N LEU A 323 -27.47 4.25 -1.95
CA LEU A 323 -27.42 4.20 -0.49
C LEU A 323 -27.25 5.59 0.15
N ASP A 324 -26.50 6.49 -0.48
CA ASP A 324 -26.30 7.86 -0.03
C ASP A 324 -27.48 8.75 -0.50
N THR A 325 -28.62 8.61 0.18
CA THR A 325 -29.87 9.33 -0.16
C THR A 325 -29.78 10.84 0.00
N GLU A 326 -28.89 11.33 0.86
CA GLU A 326 -28.68 12.75 1.10
C GLU A 326 -27.60 13.37 0.20
N HIS A 327 -26.92 12.54 -0.60
CA HIS A 327 -25.87 12.93 -1.54
C HIS A 327 -24.72 13.73 -0.91
N TYR A 328 -24.43 13.51 0.38
CA TYR A 328 -23.30 14.14 1.08
C TYR A 328 -21.96 13.44 0.81
N PHE A 329 -21.94 12.51 -0.14
CA PHE A 329 -20.87 11.55 -0.35
C PHE A 329 -20.52 10.79 0.94
N PHE A 330 -21.52 10.39 1.71
CA PHE A 330 -21.33 9.76 3.02
C PHE A 330 -22.39 8.66 3.28
N ILE A 331 -21.93 7.53 3.79
CA ILE A 331 -22.77 6.40 4.17
C ILE A 331 -22.50 6.10 5.64
N ASP A 332 -23.54 6.23 6.45
CA ASP A 332 -23.60 5.80 7.84
C ASP A 332 -24.05 4.32 7.94
N LYS A 333 -24.40 3.87 9.15
CA LYS A 333 -24.81 2.48 9.39
C LYS A 333 -26.21 2.23 8.81
N GLU A 334 -27.06 3.24 8.87
CA GLU A 334 -28.46 3.29 8.47
C GLU A 334 -28.59 3.24 6.94
N ASN A 335 -27.64 3.84 6.23
CA ASN A 335 -27.44 3.68 4.80
C ASN A 335 -26.86 2.29 4.49
N LEU A 336 -25.74 1.89 5.12
CA LEU A 336 -25.09 0.61 4.78
C LEU A 336 -25.94 -0.63 5.06
N ILE A 337 -26.80 -0.62 6.09
CA ILE A 337 -27.67 -1.77 6.42
C ILE A 337 -28.73 -2.03 5.34
N ARG A 338 -29.04 -1.05 4.47
CA ARG A 338 -29.93 -1.23 3.31
C ARG A 338 -29.26 -1.99 2.16
N TYR A 339 -27.93 -2.12 2.15
CA TYR A 339 -27.17 -2.74 1.06
C TYR A 339 -27.63 -4.17 0.74
N GLY A 340 -27.96 -4.38 -0.54
CA GLY A 340 -28.33 -5.69 -1.08
C GLY A 340 -29.60 -6.28 -0.46
N ASN A 341 -30.60 -5.45 -0.19
CA ASN A 341 -31.87 -5.80 0.48
C ASN A 341 -31.64 -6.37 1.89
N HIS A 342 -30.94 -5.60 2.73
CA HIS A 342 -30.59 -5.99 4.11
C HIS A 342 -29.79 -7.31 4.23
N ALA A 343 -28.94 -7.60 3.24
CA ALA A 343 -28.08 -8.78 3.25
C ALA A 343 -26.97 -8.75 4.32
N LEU A 344 -26.68 -7.57 4.88
CA LEU A 344 -25.71 -7.39 5.98
C LEU A 344 -26.45 -7.31 7.32
N THR A 345 -26.07 -8.17 8.27
CA THR A 345 -26.59 -8.07 9.64
C THR A 345 -26.03 -6.85 10.35
N TYR A 346 -26.77 -6.29 11.32
CA TYR A 346 -26.34 -5.15 12.14
C TYR A 346 -24.95 -5.39 12.76
N ARG A 347 -24.66 -6.61 13.23
CA ARG A 347 -23.34 -7.00 13.77
C ARG A 347 -22.19 -6.92 12.74
N ILE A 348 -22.48 -7.16 11.45
CA ILE A 348 -21.49 -7.00 10.38
C ILE A 348 -21.28 -5.52 10.07
N VAL A 349 -22.35 -4.73 10.00
CA VAL A 349 -22.28 -3.27 9.81
C VAL A 349 -21.49 -2.63 10.95
N ASP A 350 -21.80 -2.96 12.20
CA ASP A 350 -21.03 -2.52 13.38
C ASP A 350 -19.54 -2.89 13.28
N ARG A 351 -19.23 -4.13 12.88
CA ARG A 351 -17.83 -4.58 12.72
C ARG A 351 -17.10 -3.78 11.65
N ILE A 352 -17.75 -3.44 10.54
CA ILE A 352 -17.18 -2.58 9.49
C ILE A 352 -16.88 -1.19 10.06
N PHE A 353 -17.83 -0.54 10.72
CA PHE A 353 -17.65 0.80 11.29
C PHE A 353 -16.73 0.84 12.53
N SER A 354 -16.51 -0.29 13.22
CA SER A 354 -15.56 -0.36 14.34
C SER A 354 -14.10 -0.60 13.91
N GLN A 355 -13.88 -1.26 12.76
CA GLN A 355 -12.53 -1.50 12.23
C GLN A 355 -12.01 -0.36 11.35
N VAL A 356 -12.88 0.58 10.96
CA VAL A 356 -12.52 1.67 10.04
C VAL A 356 -13.01 3.01 10.66
N PRO A 357 -12.10 3.86 11.18
CA PRO A 357 -12.45 4.91 12.14
C PRO A 357 -13.13 6.14 11.50
N ARG A 358 -14.43 6.34 11.79
CA ARG A 358 -15.24 7.58 11.59
C ARG A 358 -14.85 8.41 10.34
N LEU A 359 -15.40 8.07 9.18
CA LEU A 359 -14.75 8.30 7.88
C LEU A 359 -15.50 9.28 6.97
N ARG A 360 -14.80 10.24 6.37
CA ARG A 360 -15.31 10.97 5.19
C ARG A 360 -15.37 10.03 3.97
N GLY A 361 -16.21 10.38 2.98
CA GLY A 361 -16.69 9.53 1.87
C GLY A 361 -15.70 8.61 1.14
N LYS A 362 -14.42 9.00 1.05
CA LYS A 362 -13.38 8.25 0.33
C LYS A 362 -13.33 6.76 0.73
N TRP A 363 -13.54 6.43 2.01
CA TRP A 363 -13.49 5.03 2.49
C TRP A 363 -14.76 4.21 2.26
N VAL A 364 -15.90 4.84 1.99
CA VAL A 364 -17.16 4.14 1.71
C VAL A 364 -17.10 3.45 0.36
N MET A 365 -16.54 4.11 -0.66
CA MET A 365 -16.25 3.48 -1.96
C MET A 365 -15.35 2.25 -1.81
N LYS A 366 -14.36 2.30 -0.91
CA LYS A 366 -13.52 1.14 -0.57
C LYS A 366 -14.31 0.01 0.09
N ILE A 367 -15.25 0.31 0.98
CA ILE A 367 -16.15 -0.69 1.60
C ILE A 367 -17.07 -1.33 0.55
N LEU A 368 -17.76 -0.53 -0.26
CA LEU A 368 -18.66 -1.02 -1.30
C LEU A 368 -17.92 -1.78 -2.39
N PHE A 369 -16.73 -1.34 -2.79
CA PHE A 369 -15.86 -2.10 -3.68
C PHE A 369 -15.44 -3.44 -3.07
N THR A 370 -15.05 -3.46 -1.80
CA THR A 370 -14.69 -4.70 -1.10
C THR A 370 -15.88 -5.66 -1.05
N LEU A 371 -17.07 -5.20 -0.67
CA LEU A 371 -18.31 -5.98 -0.65
C LEU A 371 -18.70 -6.47 -2.06
N TYR A 372 -18.58 -5.61 -3.07
CA TYR A 372 -18.82 -5.94 -4.47
C TYR A 372 -17.85 -7.01 -4.98
N CYS A 373 -16.57 -6.92 -4.65
CA CYS A 373 -15.58 -7.97 -4.96
C CYS A 373 -15.87 -9.28 -4.22
N GLN A 374 -16.20 -9.22 -2.92
CA GLN A 374 -16.59 -10.38 -2.13
C GLN A 374 -17.82 -11.09 -2.73
N ARG A 375 -18.77 -10.32 -3.28
CA ARG A 375 -19.98 -10.84 -3.94
C ARG A 375 -19.73 -11.25 -5.40
N LYS A 376 -18.80 -10.61 -6.12
CA LYS A 376 -18.38 -11.00 -7.49
C LYS A 376 -17.75 -12.39 -7.52
N ILE A 377 -17.00 -12.77 -6.48
CA ILE A 377 -16.43 -14.12 -6.32
C ILE A 377 -17.51 -15.22 -6.43
N ASN A 378 -18.75 -14.92 -6.01
CA ASN A 378 -19.87 -15.86 -6.06
C ASN A 378 -20.69 -15.78 -7.36
N HIS A 379 -20.67 -14.64 -8.08
CA HIS A 379 -21.58 -14.42 -9.21
C HIS A 379 -20.92 -14.54 -10.61
N TRP A 380 -19.61 -14.28 -10.75
CA TRP A 380 -18.97 -14.29 -12.08
C TRP A 380 -18.33 -15.62 -12.47
N ASN A 381 -18.07 -16.51 -11.51
CA ASN A 381 -17.78 -17.92 -11.79
C ASN A 381 -18.97 -18.64 -12.48
N LEU A 382 -20.19 -18.09 -12.40
CA LEU A 382 -21.38 -18.61 -13.08
C LEU A 382 -21.65 -18.00 -14.46
N VAL A 383 -21.10 -16.83 -14.78
CA VAL A 383 -21.51 -16.04 -15.96
C VAL A 383 -20.46 -16.08 -17.09
N TRP A 384 -19.17 -16.17 -16.78
CA TRP A 384 -18.09 -16.25 -17.78
C TRP A 384 -17.53 -17.66 -18.02
N ASN A 385 -18.15 -18.71 -17.48
CA ASN A 385 -17.87 -20.11 -17.87
C ASN A 385 -18.85 -20.62 -18.94
N THR A 386 -19.65 -19.73 -19.53
CA THR A 386 -20.72 -20.04 -20.50
C THR A 386 -20.83 -19.02 -21.63
N VAL A 387 -19.70 -18.41 -22.02
CA VAL A 387 -19.51 -17.72 -23.31
C VAL A 387 -18.12 -18.09 -23.84
#